data_AF-K9QUF3-F1
#
_entry.id   AF-K9QUF3-F1
#
_cell.length_a   1.000
_cell.length_b   1.000
_cell.length_c   1.000
_cell.angle_alpha   90.00
_cell.angle_beta   90.00
_cell.angle_gamma   90.00
#
_symmetry.space_group_name_H-M   'P 1'
#
loop_
_entity.id
_entity.type
_entity.pdbx_description
1 polymer ?
#
loop_
_entity_poly.entity_id
_entity_poly.type
_entity_poly.pdbx_seq_one_letter_code
_entity_poly.pdbx_strand_id
1 'polypeptide(L)'
;MPDSAVEFSNLEKFQSTNTTVKLTEADPEIIKEIQALLTTKGLYKSKIDGIPGELTQKAFAEFKENVWLDSPELLGPTTAAALLEIAENHQTNEEQTQQLKPLATSIINTKTGRSLRLVTGETVYENELIVAGIPLTWGEVTKGCDPERNPESKTIINNIIKAARGFGKIRDKYGLPIAINSAYRPPSVNRRIGGARYSQHINGLALDIAPSDGNFGKLLQICRASDCTGLGRGMHRGFIHCDWRPGGRVVFDY
;
A
#
# COMPACT_ATOMS: atom_id res chain seq x y z
N MET A 1 -14.37 -16.43 -30.98
CA MET A 1 -15.06 -15.18 -30.60
C MET A 1 -14.27 -14.63 -29.43
N PRO A 2 -13.52 -13.52 -29.56
CA PRO A 2 -12.86 -12.94 -28.41
C PRO A 2 -13.92 -12.21 -27.58
N ASP A 3 -14.00 -12.52 -26.28
CA ASP A 3 -14.78 -11.78 -25.30
C ASP A 3 -14.35 -10.31 -25.35
N SER A 4 -15.31 -9.42 -25.58
CA SER A 4 -15.09 -7.97 -25.51
C SER A 4 -14.75 -7.61 -24.07
N ALA A 5 -13.48 -7.34 -23.81
CA ALA A 5 -13.09 -6.63 -22.60
C ALA A 5 -13.91 -5.33 -22.55
N VAL A 6 -14.64 -5.11 -21.45
CA VAL A 6 -15.39 -3.87 -21.26
C VAL A 6 -14.36 -2.75 -21.12
N GLU A 7 -14.17 -1.96 -22.18
CA GLU A 7 -13.28 -0.80 -22.19
C GLU A 7 -13.96 0.38 -21.48
N PHE A 8 -13.35 0.90 -20.42
CA PHE A 8 -13.82 2.05 -19.65
C PHE A 8 -13.27 3.37 -20.22
N SER A 9 -13.43 3.54 -21.54
CA SER A 9 -12.75 4.58 -22.31
C SER A 9 -13.13 6.02 -21.93
N ASN A 10 -14.33 6.24 -21.38
CA ASN A 10 -14.75 7.57 -20.96
C ASN A 10 -14.09 7.95 -19.63
N LEU A 11 -13.99 7.00 -18.70
CA LEU A 11 -13.32 7.16 -17.43
C LEU A 11 -11.79 7.30 -17.58
N GLU A 12 -11.18 6.59 -18.52
CA GLU A 12 -9.76 6.76 -18.91
C GLU A 12 -9.47 8.16 -19.46
N LYS A 13 -10.33 8.65 -20.36
CA LYS A 13 -10.25 10.02 -20.88
C LYS A 13 -10.41 11.02 -19.74
N PHE A 14 -11.37 10.81 -18.84
CA PHE A 14 -11.60 11.68 -17.69
C PHE A 14 -10.40 11.71 -16.73
N GLN A 15 -9.79 10.56 -16.43
CA GLN A 15 -8.58 10.44 -15.60
C GLN A 15 -7.42 11.29 -16.16
N SER A 16 -7.31 11.38 -17.48
CA SER A 16 -6.28 12.18 -18.15
C SER A 16 -6.55 13.69 -18.07
N THR A 17 -7.73 14.12 -17.62
CA THR A 17 -8.04 15.53 -17.38
C THR A 17 -7.58 15.95 -15.99
N ASN A 18 -7.39 17.26 -15.78
CA ASN A 18 -7.13 17.82 -14.43
C ASN A 18 -8.41 18.44 -13.83
N THR A 19 -9.58 17.88 -14.14
CA THR A 19 -10.88 18.43 -13.74
C THR A 19 -11.49 17.63 -12.57
N THR A 20 -12.29 18.30 -11.75
CA THR A 20 -13.06 17.65 -10.67
C THR A 20 -14.50 18.13 -10.77
N VAL A 21 -15.44 17.19 -10.79
CA VAL A 21 -16.87 17.45 -10.92
C VAL A 21 -17.63 16.75 -9.79
N LYS A 22 -18.84 17.21 -9.48
CA LYS A 22 -19.73 16.41 -8.64
C LYS A 22 -20.20 15.19 -9.41
N LEU A 23 -20.38 14.06 -8.73
CA LEU A 23 -20.90 12.84 -9.34
C LEU A 23 -22.26 13.09 -10.04
N THR A 24 -23.09 13.96 -9.45
CA THR A 24 -24.40 14.34 -10.02
C THR A 24 -24.32 15.17 -11.31
N GLU A 25 -23.16 15.74 -11.61
CA GLU A 25 -22.89 16.61 -12.76
C GLU A 25 -22.03 15.91 -13.82
N ALA A 26 -21.59 14.68 -13.56
CA ALA A 26 -20.75 13.92 -14.49
C ALA A 26 -21.56 13.41 -15.70
N ASP A 27 -20.84 13.16 -16.80
CA ASP A 27 -21.44 12.65 -18.03
C ASP A 27 -22.14 11.29 -17.79
N PRO A 28 -23.36 11.07 -18.31
CA PRO A 28 -24.08 9.80 -18.12
C PRO A 28 -23.31 8.55 -18.57
N GLU A 29 -22.44 8.64 -19.57
CA GLU A 29 -21.61 7.52 -20.02
C GLU A 29 -20.50 7.20 -18.99
N ILE A 30 -19.92 8.22 -18.37
CA ILE A 30 -19.00 8.03 -17.23
C ILE A 30 -19.75 7.39 -16.05
N ILE A 31 -20.99 7.80 -15.78
CA ILE A 31 -21.78 7.20 -14.70
C ILE A 31 -22.07 5.72 -14.96
N LYS A 32 -22.37 5.32 -16.20
CA LYS A 32 -22.55 3.90 -16.54
C LYS A 32 -21.30 3.08 -16.27
N GLU A 33 -20.13 3.60 -16.65
CA GLU A 33 -18.85 2.96 -16.38
C GLU A 33 -18.57 2.83 -14.88
N ILE A 34 -18.84 3.89 -14.10
CA ILE A 34 -18.73 3.86 -12.63
C ILE A 34 -19.69 2.82 -12.02
N GLN A 35 -20.97 2.81 -12.43
CA GLN A 35 -21.95 1.84 -11.94
C GLN A 35 -21.52 0.40 -12.26
N ALA A 36 -20.97 0.15 -13.45
CA ALA A 36 -20.44 -1.15 -13.84
C ALA A 36 -19.30 -1.60 -12.92
N LEU A 37 -18.30 -0.73 -12.69
CA LEU A 37 -17.16 -1.01 -11.81
C LEU A 37 -17.61 -1.22 -10.34
N LEU A 38 -18.52 -0.40 -9.84
CA LEU A 38 -19.08 -0.56 -8.49
C LEU A 38 -19.89 -1.85 -8.36
N THR A 39 -20.54 -2.32 -9.44
CA THR A 39 -21.22 -3.62 -9.48
C THR A 39 -20.23 -4.76 -9.38
N THR A 40 -19.11 -4.69 -10.13
CA THR A 40 -18.01 -5.65 -10.07
C THR A 40 -17.45 -5.79 -8.65
N LYS A 41 -17.33 -4.68 -7.92
CA LYS A 41 -16.88 -4.68 -6.51
C LYS A 41 -17.96 -5.08 -5.51
N GLY A 42 -19.19 -5.36 -5.96
CA GLY A 42 -20.33 -5.73 -5.12
C GLY A 42 -20.95 -4.59 -4.31
N LEU A 43 -20.52 -3.34 -4.56
CA LEU A 43 -20.98 -2.12 -3.87
C LEU A 43 -22.27 -1.56 -4.49
N TYR A 44 -22.52 -1.82 -5.77
CA TYR A 44 -23.73 -1.40 -6.48
C TYR A 44 -24.54 -2.61 -6.94
N LYS A 45 -25.85 -2.61 -6.64
CA LYS A 45 -26.75 -3.77 -6.89
C LYS A 45 -28.00 -3.40 -7.71
N SER A 46 -27.98 -2.23 -8.34
CA SER A 46 -29.10 -1.71 -9.13
C SER A 46 -28.75 -1.71 -10.62
N LYS A 47 -29.69 -1.26 -11.46
CA LYS A 47 -29.50 -1.15 -12.90
C LYS A 47 -28.40 -0.13 -13.23
N ILE A 48 -27.57 -0.47 -14.21
CA ILE A 48 -26.65 0.47 -14.87
C ILE A 48 -27.48 1.30 -15.85
N ASP A 49 -27.76 2.54 -15.50
CA ASP A 49 -28.65 3.44 -16.22
C ASP A 49 -28.02 4.81 -16.55
N GLY A 50 -26.82 5.09 -16.04
CA GLY A 50 -26.17 6.39 -16.20
C GLY A 50 -26.74 7.49 -15.31
N ILE A 51 -27.60 7.13 -14.34
CA ILE A 51 -28.24 8.09 -13.45
C ILE A 51 -27.53 8.03 -12.08
N PRO A 52 -26.93 9.15 -11.62
CA PRO A 52 -26.31 9.22 -10.29
C PRO A 52 -27.36 9.39 -9.19
N GLY A 53 -28.32 8.46 -9.11
CA GLY A 53 -29.34 8.42 -8.06
C GLY A 53 -28.77 8.05 -6.68
N GLU A 54 -29.64 7.97 -5.67
CA GLU A 54 -29.24 7.74 -4.27
C GLU A 54 -28.38 6.48 -4.09
N LEU A 55 -28.73 5.38 -4.77
CA LEU A 55 -27.96 4.13 -4.72
C LEU A 55 -26.57 4.27 -5.36
N THR A 56 -26.46 5.00 -6.48
CA THR A 56 -25.18 5.25 -7.15
C THR A 56 -24.29 6.13 -6.27
N GLN A 57 -24.85 7.20 -5.70
CA GLN A 57 -24.12 8.10 -4.81
C GLN A 57 -23.65 7.38 -3.55
N LYS A 58 -24.50 6.54 -2.94
CA LYS A 58 -24.14 5.75 -1.77
C LYS A 58 -23.02 4.76 -2.07
N ALA A 59 -23.14 4.00 -3.17
CA ALA A 59 -22.12 3.04 -3.57
C ALA A 59 -20.80 3.72 -3.93
N PHE A 60 -20.85 4.90 -4.56
CA PHE A 60 -19.67 5.70 -4.87
C PHE A 60 -19.01 6.27 -3.62
N ALA A 61 -19.79 6.81 -2.67
CA ALA A 61 -19.29 7.26 -1.38
C ALA A 61 -18.65 6.12 -0.59
N GLU A 62 -19.30 4.95 -0.53
CA GLU A 62 -18.78 3.74 0.11
C GLU A 62 -17.52 3.24 -0.59
N PHE A 63 -17.45 3.30 -1.92
CA PHE A 63 -16.23 3.01 -2.66
C PHE A 63 -15.10 3.96 -2.26
N LYS A 64 -15.35 5.27 -2.27
CA LYS A 64 -14.36 6.28 -1.91
C LYS A 64 -13.91 6.15 -0.47
N GLU A 65 -14.81 5.82 0.44
CA GLU A 65 -14.47 5.49 1.83
C GLU A 65 -13.56 4.25 1.90
N ASN A 66 -13.91 3.18 1.18
CA ASN A 66 -13.12 1.95 1.12
C ASN A 66 -11.72 2.18 0.55
N VAL A 67 -11.55 3.14 -0.37
CA VAL A 67 -10.24 3.54 -0.92
C VAL A 67 -9.66 4.81 -0.26
N TRP A 68 -10.31 5.32 0.79
CA TRP A 68 -9.93 6.48 1.59
C TRP A 68 -9.65 7.76 0.78
N LEU A 69 -10.48 7.99 -0.24
CA LEU A 69 -10.53 9.23 -1.00
C LEU A 69 -11.54 10.19 -0.37
N ASP A 70 -11.09 11.41 -0.07
CA ASP A 70 -11.92 12.46 0.52
C ASP A 70 -12.98 12.99 -0.47
N SER A 71 -13.96 13.74 0.05
CA SER A 71 -15.07 14.35 -0.70
C SER A 71 -15.97 13.32 -1.41
N PRO A 72 -16.82 12.58 -0.68
CA PRO A 72 -17.55 11.40 -1.17
C PRO A 72 -18.40 11.65 -2.44
N GLU A 73 -18.74 12.90 -2.72
CA GLU A 73 -19.54 13.35 -3.86
C GLU A 73 -18.73 13.76 -5.09
N LEU A 74 -17.40 13.93 -4.96
CA LEU A 74 -16.55 14.45 -6.04
C LEU A 74 -15.89 13.35 -6.85
N LEU A 75 -16.01 13.45 -8.16
CA LEU A 75 -15.28 12.67 -9.15
C LEU A 75 -14.12 13.51 -9.69
N GLY A 76 -12.89 13.11 -9.37
CA GLY A 76 -11.66 13.69 -9.91
C GLY A 76 -10.71 12.61 -10.45
N PRO A 77 -9.53 12.99 -10.96
CA PRO A 77 -8.64 12.06 -11.68
C PRO A 77 -8.17 10.89 -10.82
N THR A 78 -7.88 11.15 -9.54
CA THR A 78 -7.53 10.10 -8.56
C THR A 78 -8.68 9.15 -8.30
N THR A 79 -9.92 9.64 -8.29
CA THR A 79 -11.10 8.77 -8.11
C THR A 79 -11.34 7.93 -9.36
N ALA A 80 -11.17 8.50 -10.55
CA ALA A 80 -11.26 7.77 -11.81
C ALA A 80 -10.18 6.69 -11.93
N ALA A 81 -8.93 6.99 -11.55
CA ALA A 81 -7.84 6.01 -11.50
C ALA A 81 -8.19 4.82 -10.58
N ALA A 82 -8.61 5.10 -9.33
CA ALA A 82 -8.96 4.06 -8.37
C ALA A 82 -10.18 3.21 -8.81
N LEU A 83 -11.08 3.78 -9.61
CA LEU A 83 -12.21 3.03 -10.20
C LEU A 83 -11.72 2.12 -11.34
N LEU A 84 -10.85 2.62 -12.22
CA LEU A 84 -10.28 1.84 -13.33
C LEU A 84 -9.49 0.62 -12.85
N GLU A 85 -8.83 0.72 -11.69
CA GLU A 85 -8.16 -0.42 -11.06
C GLU A 85 -9.12 -1.57 -10.70
N ILE A 86 -10.42 -1.31 -10.53
CA ILE A 86 -11.39 -2.41 -10.34
C ILE A 86 -11.44 -3.29 -11.61
N ALA A 87 -11.29 -2.70 -12.79
CA ALA A 87 -11.21 -3.45 -14.06
C ALA A 87 -9.92 -4.25 -14.17
N GLU A 88 -8.79 -3.67 -13.75
CA GLU A 88 -7.47 -4.31 -13.84
C GLU A 88 -7.29 -5.47 -12.85
N ASN A 89 -7.91 -5.38 -11.66
CA ASN A 89 -7.87 -6.43 -10.63
C ASN A 89 -8.64 -7.70 -11.02
N HIS A 90 -9.30 -7.75 -12.19
CA HIS A 90 -9.78 -9.01 -12.77
C HIS A 90 -8.70 -9.81 -13.52
N GLN A 91 -7.49 -9.25 -13.74
CA GLN A 91 -6.41 -9.92 -14.49
C GLN A 91 -5.06 -10.02 -13.75
N THR A 92 -4.91 -9.49 -12.54
CA THR A 92 -3.63 -9.58 -11.80
C THR A 92 -3.72 -10.58 -10.64
N ASN A 93 -3.01 -11.68 -10.85
CA ASN A 93 -2.81 -12.83 -9.97
C ASN A 93 -2.70 -12.52 -8.47
N GLU A 94 -3.22 -13.48 -7.71
CA GLU A 94 -3.22 -13.71 -6.26
C GLU A 94 -1.84 -13.70 -5.55
N GLU A 95 -0.80 -13.06 -6.09
CA GLU A 95 0.57 -13.16 -5.55
C GLU A 95 1.00 -12.05 -4.56
N GLN A 96 0.18 -11.04 -4.25
CA GLN A 96 0.62 -9.90 -3.41
C GLN A 96 0.00 -9.79 -2.01
N THR A 97 -0.84 -10.72 -1.60
CA THR A 97 -1.22 -10.89 -0.18
C THR A 97 -1.02 -12.34 0.25
N GLN A 98 0.24 -12.75 0.41
CA GLN A 98 0.47 -13.71 1.49
C GLN A 98 -0.11 -13.06 2.74
N GLN A 99 -1.15 -13.67 3.33
CA GLN A 99 -1.50 -13.43 4.72
C GLN A 99 -0.23 -13.71 5.52
N LEU A 100 0.56 -12.67 5.75
CA LEU A 100 1.74 -12.74 6.59
C LEU A 100 1.22 -13.04 7.99
N LYS A 101 1.25 -14.32 8.36
CA LYS A 101 0.95 -14.75 9.71
C LYS A 101 1.93 -14.03 10.64
N PRO A 102 1.43 -13.34 11.69
CA PRO A 102 2.31 -12.75 12.68
C PRO A 102 3.33 -13.78 13.17
N LEU A 103 4.62 -13.41 13.26
CA LEU A 103 5.63 -14.28 13.85
C LEU A 103 5.19 -14.70 15.25
N ALA A 104 5.35 -15.99 15.56
CA ALA A 104 5.03 -16.50 16.89
C ALA A 104 5.93 -15.83 17.93
N THR A 105 5.36 -15.39 19.06
CA THR A 105 6.08 -14.64 20.10
C THR A 105 7.28 -15.41 20.67
N SER A 106 7.25 -16.75 20.61
CA SER A 106 8.32 -17.64 21.10
C SER A 106 9.60 -17.63 20.27
N ILE A 107 9.54 -17.19 19.01
CA ILE A 107 10.69 -17.15 18.10
C ILE A 107 11.20 -15.73 17.86
N ILE A 108 10.50 -14.70 18.31
CA ILE A 108 10.93 -13.31 18.10
C ILE A 108 12.14 -13.02 19.00
N ASN A 109 13.13 -12.30 18.44
CA ASN A 109 14.37 -11.91 19.10
C ASN A 109 15.35 -13.07 19.38
N THR A 110 15.27 -14.15 18.60
CA THR A 110 16.24 -15.26 18.66
C THR A 110 17.20 -15.21 17.47
N LYS A 111 18.46 -15.59 17.70
CA LYS A 111 19.48 -15.74 16.64
C LYS A 111 19.30 -17.06 15.88
N THR A 112 18.19 -17.17 15.16
CA THR A 112 17.74 -18.40 14.48
C THR A 112 17.16 -18.10 13.10
N GLY A 113 17.00 -19.14 12.28
CA GLY A 113 16.56 -19.01 10.89
C GLY A 113 17.74 -18.79 9.96
N ARG A 114 17.49 -18.25 8.75
CA ARG A 114 18.57 -17.85 7.84
C ARG A 114 19.36 -16.67 8.43
N SER A 115 20.55 -16.43 7.90
CA SER A 115 21.41 -15.34 8.36
C SER A 115 22.03 -14.57 7.20
N LEU A 116 22.30 -13.29 7.42
CA LEU A 116 23.07 -12.44 6.50
C LEU A 116 24.34 -11.95 7.19
N ARG A 117 25.45 -11.95 6.45
CA ARG A 117 26.64 -11.21 6.84
C ARG A 117 26.56 -9.81 6.23
N LEU A 118 26.37 -8.82 7.09
CA LEU A 118 26.28 -7.41 6.70
C LEU A 118 27.62 -6.90 6.19
N VAL A 119 27.60 -5.81 5.42
CA VAL A 119 28.81 -5.12 4.95
C VAL A 119 29.67 -4.56 6.09
N THR A 120 29.11 -4.41 7.30
CA THR A 120 29.84 -4.06 8.53
C THR A 120 30.64 -5.23 9.11
N GLY A 121 30.46 -6.44 8.59
CA GLY A 121 31.10 -7.68 9.07
C GLY A 121 30.27 -8.46 10.09
N GLU A 122 29.24 -7.81 10.66
CA GLU A 122 28.30 -8.41 11.62
C GLU A 122 27.42 -9.47 10.93
N THR A 123 27.04 -10.50 11.68
CA THR A 123 26.05 -11.50 11.23
C THR A 123 24.75 -11.26 11.94
N VAL A 124 23.66 -11.19 11.17
CA VAL A 124 22.29 -11.01 11.65
C VAL A 124 21.42 -12.17 11.22
N TYR A 125 20.38 -12.47 12.01
CA TYR A 125 19.53 -13.64 11.81
C TYR A 125 18.08 -13.27 11.51
N GLU A 126 17.39 -14.15 10.78
CA GLU A 126 16.03 -13.95 10.30
C GLU A 126 15.04 -13.56 11.40
N ASN A 127 15.14 -14.19 12.58
CA ASN A 127 14.26 -13.91 13.72
C ASN A 127 14.82 -12.89 14.72
N GLU A 128 16.00 -12.33 14.44
CA GLU A 128 16.63 -11.33 15.28
C GLU A 128 16.00 -9.96 15.05
N LEU A 129 15.72 -9.23 16.14
CA LEU A 129 15.20 -7.88 16.05
C LEU A 129 16.28 -6.93 15.52
N ILE A 130 15.87 -6.02 14.64
CA ILE A 130 16.75 -4.95 14.15
C ILE A 130 17.11 -3.98 15.27
N VAL A 131 16.13 -3.67 16.13
CA VAL A 131 16.28 -2.81 17.31
C VAL A 131 15.66 -3.55 18.49
N ALA A 132 16.43 -3.72 19.56
CA ALA A 132 15.95 -4.36 20.77
C ALA A 132 14.66 -3.70 21.28
N GLY A 133 13.66 -4.52 21.62
CA GLY A 133 12.35 -4.08 22.10
C GLY A 133 11.37 -3.64 21.01
N ILE A 134 11.79 -3.53 19.74
CA ILE A 134 10.89 -3.22 18.63
C ILE A 134 10.64 -4.50 17.83
N PRO A 135 9.40 -5.03 17.78
CA PRO A 135 9.09 -6.24 17.02
C PRO A 135 9.08 -5.99 15.51
N LEU A 136 10.29 -5.89 14.94
CA LEU A 136 10.61 -5.88 13.53
C LEU A 136 11.95 -6.59 13.34
N THR A 137 11.93 -7.69 12.59
CA THR A 137 13.07 -8.59 12.42
C THR A 137 13.88 -8.30 11.15
N TRP A 138 15.13 -8.76 11.12
CA TRP A 138 15.91 -8.75 9.89
C TRP A 138 15.26 -9.58 8.79
N GLY A 139 14.61 -10.69 9.13
CA GLY A 139 13.83 -11.49 8.21
C GLY A 139 12.72 -10.69 7.53
N GLU A 140 11.88 -9.99 8.29
CA GLU A 140 10.82 -9.15 7.74
C GLU A 140 11.38 -8.06 6.79
N VAL A 141 12.51 -7.45 7.15
CA VAL A 141 13.09 -6.37 6.34
C VAL A 141 13.78 -6.86 5.06
N THR A 142 14.33 -8.07 5.08
CA THR A 142 15.16 -8.63 4.00
C THR A 142 14.52 -9.84 3.31
N LYS A 143 13.21 -10.07 3.49
CA LYS A 143 12.48 -11.24 2.96
C LYS A 143 13.13 -12.58 3.36
N GLY A 144 13.31 -12.74 4.66
CA GLY A 144 13.84 -13.92 5.31
C GLY A 144 15.35 -14.03 5.21
N CYS A 145 16.10 -12.92 5.30
CA CYS A 145 17.54 -12.93 5.10
C CYS A 145 17.93 -13.40 3.68
N ASP A 146 17.19 -12.94 2.67
CA ASP A 146 17.53 -13.16 1.26
C ASP A 146 18.86 -12.45 0.92
N PRO A 147 19.87 -13.17 0.39
CA PRO A 147 21.13 -12.56 -0.04
C PRO A 147 20.95 -11.44 -1.07
N GLU A 148 19.93 -11.49 -1.94
CA GLU A 148 19.66 -10.41 -2.89
C GLU A 148 19.18 -9.14 -2.19
N ARG A 149 18.72 -9.23 -0.93
CA ARG A 149 18.27 -8.10 -0.11
C ARG A 149 19.22 -7.79 1.04
N ASN A 150 20.49 -8.16 0.93
CA ASN A 150 21.51 -7.75 1.89
C ASN A 150 21.79 -6.23 1.77
N PRO A 151 21.70 -5.43 2.85
CA PRO A 151 22.02 -4.01 2.81
C PRO A 151 23.44 -3.73 2.29
N GLU A 152 23.54 -2.96 1.20
CA GLU A 152 24.80 -2.78 0.45
C GLU A 152 25.73 -1.73 1.08
N SER A 153 25.28 -0.98 2.08
CA SER A 153 26.09 0.04 2.74
C SER A 153 25.70 0.25 4.20
N LYS A 154 26.66 0.78 4.98
CA LYS A 154 26.41 1.23 6.36
C LYS A 154 25.30 2.29 6.44
N THR A 155 25.18 3.14 5.42
CA THR A 155 24.10 4.13 5.32
C THR A 155 22.72 3.47 5.23
N ILE A 156 22.57 2.44 4.40
CA ILE A 156 21.32 1.69 4.28
C ILE A 156 20.98 0.99 5.61
N ILE A 157 21.98 0.39 6.28
CA ILE A 157 21.78 -0.23 7.60
C ILE A 157 21.27 0.79 8.62
N ASN A 158 21.90 1.97 8.70
CA ASN A 158 21.47 3.04 9.59
C ASN A 158 20.05 3.54 9.27
N ASN A 159 19.70 3.60 7.99
CA ASN A 159 18.37 3.96 7.54
C ASN A 159 17.32 2.91 7.92
N ILE A 160 17.63 1.63 7.80
CA ILE A 160 16.77 0.52 8.25
C ILE A 160 16.52 0.63 9.75
N ILE A 161 17.56 0.89 10.55
CA ILE A 161 17.44 1.11 12.00
C ILE A 161 16.56 2.34 12.29
N LYS A 162 16.70 3.42 11.53
CA LYS A 162 15.86 4.61 11.64
C LYS A 162 14.39 4.29 11.36
N ALA A 163 14.11 3.59 10.26
CA ALA A 163 12.75 3.18 9.88
C ALA A 163 12.14 2.23 10.94
N ALA A 164 12.93 1.29 11.46
CA ALA A 164 12.49 0.38 12.53
C ALA A 164 12.05 1.15 13.79
N ARG A 165 12.80 2.18 14.20
CA ARG A 165 12.42 3.03 15.35
C ARG A 165 11.13 3.80 15.12
N GLY A 166 10.93 4.33 13.92
CA GLY A 166 9.68 5.01 13.56
C GLY A 166 8.49 4.04 13.52
N PHE A 167 8.69 2.85 12.94
CA PHE A 167 7.69 1.78 12.90
C PHE A 167 7.28 1.34 14.30
N GLY A 168 8.22 1.23 15.25
CA GLY A 168 7.91 0.91 16.65
C GLY A 168 6.83 1.83 17.22
N LYS A 169 6.95 3.15 17.00
CA LYS A 169 5.96 4.13 17.46
C LYS A 169 4.56 3.92 16.84
N ILE A 170 4.52 3.55 15.55
CA ILE A 170 3.26 3.24 14.84
C ILE A 170 2.65 1.97 15.43
N ARG A 171 3.46 0.92 15.58
CA ARG A 171 3.03 -0.37 16.12
C ARG A 171 2.49 -0.26 17.55
N ASP A 172 3.19 0.46 18.43
CA ASP A 172 2.78 0.67 19.81
C ASP A 172 1.43 1.38 19.90
N LYS A 173 1.21 2.41 19.09
CA LYS A 173 -0.09 3.13 19.02
C LYS A 173 -1.22 2.26 18.45
N TYR A 174 -0.90 1.39 17.50
CA TYR A 174 -1.92 0.58 16.84
C TYR A 174 -2.38 -0.59 17.72
N GLY A 175 -1.46 -1.20 18.46
CA GLY A 175 -1.77 -2.16 19.54
C GLY A 175 -2.12 -3.59 19.08
N LEU A 176 -2.11 -3.85 17.77
CA LEU A 176 -2.32 -5.17 17.16
C LEU A 176 -1.18 -5.49 16.19
N PRO A 177 -1.02 -6.76 15.76
CA PRO A 177 0.01 -7.11 14.79
C PRO A 177 -0.15 -6.35 13.48
N ILE A 178 0.98 -5.86 12.96
CA ILE A 178 1.10 -5.23 11.64
C ILE A 178 2.05 -6.10 10.82
N ALA A 179 1.59 -6.54 9.66
CA ALA A 179 2.37 -7.28 8.68
C ALA A 179 3.30 -6.35 7.89
N ILE A 180 4.48 -6.87 7.51
CA ILE A 180 5.46 -6.18 6.68
C ILE A 180 5.45 -6.78 5.27
N ASN A 181 4.70 -6.17 4.35
CA ASN A 181 4.57 -6.64 2.98
C ASN A 181 5.88 -6.45 2.21
N SER A 182 6.56 -5.33 2.42
CA SER A 182 7.90 -5.09 1.87
C SER A 182 8.65 -4.05 2.68
N ALA A 183 9.98 -4.12 2.66
CA ALA A 183 10.88 -3.18 3.29
C ALA A 183 12.06 -2.89 2.36
N TYR A 184 13.31 -3.18 2.74
CA TYR A 184 14.47 -2.89 1.91
C TYR A 184 14.41 -3.64 0.56
N ARG A 185 14.63 -2.89 -0.52
CA ARG A 185 14.68 -3.38 -1.91
C ARG A 185 15.88 -2.77 -2.62
N PRO A 186 16.99 -3.51 -2.81
CA PRO A 186 18.10 -2.99 -3.58
C PRO A 186 17.69 -2.65 -5.03
N PRO A 187 18.48 -1.82 -5.74
CA PRO A 187 18.08 -1.26 -7.04
C PRO A 187 17.67 -2.30 -8.09
N SER A 188 18.31 -3.46 -8.12
CA SER A 188 17.97 -4.59 -9.01
C SER A 188 16.56 -5.12 -8.75
N VAL A 189 16.27 -5.43 -7.49
CA VAL A 189 14.96 -5.91 -7.02
C VAL A 189 13.88 -4.86 -7.31
N ASN A 190 14.13 -3.60 -6.94
CA ASN A 190 13.16 -2.53 -7.12
C ASN A 190 12.80 -2.33 -8.61
N ARG A 191 13.79 -2.34 -9.51
CA ARG A 191 13.55 -2.23 -10.96
C ARG A 191 12.74 -3.40 -11.50
N ARG A 192 13.05 -4.63 -11.07
CA ARG A 192 12.38 -5.85 -11.55
C ARG A 192 10.89 -5.88 -11.21
N ILE A 193 10.50 -5.26 -10.10
CA ILE A 193 9.08 -5.17 -9.69
C ILE A 193 8.40 -3.86 -10.14
N GLY A 194 9.04 -3.06 -11.01
CA GLY A 194 8.47 -1.80 -11.50
C GLY A 194 8.46 -0.66 -10.47
N GLY A 195 9.28 -0.73 -9.42
CA GLY A 195 9.34 0.29 -8.39
C GLY A 195 9.91 1.62 -8.89
N ALA A 196 9.46 2.73 -8.31
CA ALA A 196 9.92 4.08 -8.65
C ALA A 196 11.45 4.24 -8.53
N ARG A 197 12.04 5.02 -9.45
CA ARG A 197 13.50 5.25 -9.53
C ARG A 197 14.13 5.77 -8.23
N TYR A 198 13.42 6.64 -7.51
CA TYR A 198 13.88 7.27 -6.27
C TYR A 198 13.16 6.71 -5.03
N SER A 199 12.76 5.43 -5.09
CA SER A 199 12.02 4.78 -4.01
C SER A 199 12.82 4.74 -2.71
N GLN A 200 12.16 5.06 -1.60
CA GLN A 200 12.78 5.02 -0.27
C GLN A 200 13.03 3.59 0.23
N HIS A 201 12.47 2.57 -0.44
CA HIS A 201 12.83 1.17 -0.19
C HIS A 201 14.26 0.86 -0.60
N ILE A 202 14.78 1.53 -1.65
CA ILE A 202 16.18 1.42 -2.08
C ILE A 202 17.11 1.98 -0.99
N ASN A 203 16.67 3.02 -0.30
CA ASN A 203 17.46 3.67 0.75
C ASN A 203 17.34 2.98 2.10
N GLY A 204 16.54 1.91 2.23
CA GLY A 204 16.27 1.25 3.51
C GLY A 204 15.38 2.08 4.45
N LEU A 205 14.68 3.09 3.94
CA LEU A 205 13.89 4.04 4.74
C LEU A 205 12.40 3.74 4.76
N ALA A 206 11.93 2.76 3.98
CA ALA A 206 10.51 2.54 3.74
C ALA A 206 10.02 1.14 4.15
N LEU A 207 8.77 1.10 4.57
CA LEU A 207 7.99 -0.09 4.88
C LEU A 207 6.62 0.00 4.19
N ASP A 208 6.22 -1.06 3.51
CA ASP A 208 4.85 -1.29 3.06
C ASP A 208 4.20 -2.18 4.13
N ILE A 209 3.25 -1.64 4.88
CA ILE A 209 2.68 -2.25 6.09
C ILE A 209 1.19 -2.55 5.95
N ALA A 210 0.70 -3.61 6.58
CA ALA A 210 -0.72 -3.98 6.55
C ALA A 210 -1.23 -4.37 7.95
N PRO A 211 -2.41 -3.89 8.37
CA PRO A 211 -3.02 -4.27 9.64
C PRO A 211 -3.53 -5.72 9.57
N SER A 212 -3.20 -6.55 10.56
CA SER A 212 -3.67 -7.94 10.60
C SER A 212 -5.19 -8.08 10.80
N ASP A 213 -5.85 -7.06 11.35
CA ASP A 213 -7.30 -7.01 11.54
C ASP A 213 -8.05 -6.39 10.34
N GLY A 214 -7.33 -6.02 9.28
CA GLY A 214 -7.89 -5.34 8.10
C GLY A 214 -8.24 -3.86 8.29
N ASN A 215 -8.02 -3.28 9.47
CA ASN A 215 -8.38 -1.89 9.79
C ASN A 215 -7.34 -0.88 9.27
N PHE A 216 -7.30 -0.74 7.94
CA PHE A 216 -6.43 0.23 7.25
C PHE A 216 -6.73 1.68 7.64
N GLY A 217 -7.98 2.00 7.98
CA GLY A 217 -8.37 3.33 8.43
C GLY A 217 -7.65 3.78 9.70
N LYS A 218 -7.75 2.96 10.74
CA LYS A 218 -7.05 3.19 12.01
C LYS A 218 -5.54 3.25 11.79
N LEU A 219 -4.98 2.32 11.01
CA LEU A 219 -3.55 2.31 10.72
C LEU A 219 -3.12 3.59 9.99
N LEU A 220 -3.86 4.04 8.97
CA LEU A 220 -3.57 5.27 8.23
C LEU A 220 -3.63 6.50 9.13
N GLN A 221 -4.63 6.61 10.01
CA GLN A 221 -4.73 7.72 10.96
C GLN A 221 -3.51 7.76 11.89
N ILE A 222 -3.06 6.61 12.37
CA ILE A 222 -1.85 6.51 13.20
C ILE A 222 -0.61 6.91 12.40
N CYS A 223 -0.47 6.45 11.15
CA CYS A 223 0.64 6.83 10.28
C CYS A 223 0.64 8.34 9.99
N ARG A 224 -0.52 8.94 9.73
CA ARG A 224 -0.69 10.40 9.57
C ARG A 224 -0.23 11.18 10.80
N ALA A 225 -0.55 10.67 12.00
CA ALA A 225 -0.15 11.25 13.28
C ALA A 225 1.24 10.80 13.76
N SER A 226 2.01 10.09 12.94
CA SER A 226 3.37 9.62 13.25
C SER A 226 4.43 10.54 12.67
N ASP A 227 5.70 10.24 12.97
CA ASP A 227 6.87 10.94 12.45
C ASP A 227 7.38 10.40 11.11
N CYS A 228 6.68 9.46 10.46
CA CYS A 228 6.99 9.14 9.07
C CYS A 228 6.86 10.43 8.23
N THR A 229 7.64 10.58 7.17
CA THR A 229 7.63 11.77 6.32
C THR A 229 7.10 11.46 4.94
N GLY A 230 7.30 10.25 4.42
CA GLY A 230 6.56 9.77 3.26
C GLY A 230 5.40 8.88 3.69
N LEU A 231 4.21 9.18 3.16
CA LEU A 231 3.00 8.41 3.41
C LEU A 231 2.28 8.14 2.09
N GLY A 232 2.23 6.87 1.68
CA GLY A 232 1.56 6.45 0.47
C GLY A 232 0.28 5.66 0.74
N ARG A 233 -0.81 6.01 0.05
CA ARG A 233 -2.15 5.43 0.23
C ARG A 233 -2.37 4.23 -0.70
N GLY A 234 -1.78 3.09 -0.37
CA GLY A 234 -1.89 1.83 -1.14
C GLY A 234 -2.95 0.85 -0.66
N MET A 235 -3.95 1.30 0.11
CA MET A 235 -4.86 0.38 0.83
C MET A 235 -5.67 -0.50 -0.13
N HIS A 236 -6.01 0.00 -1.32
CA HIS A 236 -6.67 -0.77 -2.37
C HIS A 236 -5.78 -1.91 -2.91
N ARG A 237 -4.45 -1.81 -2.75
CA ARG A 237 -3.44 -2.85 -3.02
C ARG A 237 -3.02 -3.62 -1.76
N GLY A 238 -3.71 -3.43 -0.64
CA GLY A 238 -3.49 -4.16 0.60
C GLY A 238 -2.29 -3.69 1.44
N PHE A 239 -1.81 -2.45 1.30
CA PHE A 239 -0.75 -1.90 2.17
C PHE A 239 -0.86 -0.39 2.39
N ILE A 240 -0.20 0.13 3.41
CA ILE A 240 0.12 1.56 3.56
C ILE A 240 1.62 1.68 3.44
N HIS A 241 2.09 2.61 2.62
CA HIS A 241 3.51 2.93 2.54
C HIS A 241 3.88 3.96 3.59
N CYS A 242 4.91 3.69 4.38
CA CYS A 242 5.50 4.63 5.32
C CYS A 242 7.02 4.69 5.11
N ASP A 243 7.57 5.89 5.03
CA ASP A 243 9.02 6.08 5.03
C ASP A 243 9.47 7.29 5.85
N TRP A 244 10.75 7.30 6.23
CA TRP A 244 11.38 8.34 7.04
C TRP A 244 12.46 9.11 6.28
N ARG A 245 12.17 9.50 5.03
CA ARG A 245 13.03 10.37 4.21
C ARG A 245 13.33 11.73 4.87
N PRO A 246 14.49 12.36 4.58
CA PRO A 246 14.74 13.73 5.00
C PRO A 246 13.76 14.70 4.31
N GLY A 247 13.49 15.84 4.96
CA GLY A 247 12.60 16.89 4.44
C GLY A 247 11.21 16.89 5.06
N GLY A 248 10.29 17.60 4.42
CA GLY A 248 8.90 17.74 4.85
C GLY A 248 8.02 16.52 4.54
N ARG A 249 6.77 16.57 4.99
CA ARG A 249 5.75 15.55 4.72
C ARG A 249 5.45 15.49 3.22
N VAL A 250 5.51 14.29 2.66
CA VAL A 250 5.07 13.94 1.30
C VAL A 250 3.97 12.90 1.42
N VAL A 251 2.82 13.18 0.83
CA VAL A 251 1.69 12.25 0.74
C VAL A 251 1.43 11.95 -0.73
N PHE A 252 1.21 10.68 -1.06
CA PHE A 252 0.98 10.25 -2.45
C PHE A 252 0.03 9.06 -2.51
N ASP A 253 -0.51 8.83 -3.71
CA ASP A 253 -1.40 7.71 -4.03
C ASP A 253 -0.65 6.63 -4.80
N TYR A 254 -1.22 5.43 -4.80
CA TYR A 254 -0.70 4.24 -5.46
C TYR A 254 -1.61 3.76 -6.57
#